data_AF-A0A919I1K3-F1
#
_entry.id   AF-A0A919I1K3-F1
#
_cell.length_a   1.000
_cell.length_b   1.000
_cell.length_c   1.000
_cell.angle_alpha   90.00
_cell.angle_beta   90.00
_cell.angle_gamma   90.00
#
_symmetry.space_group_name_H-M   'P 1'
#
loop_
_entity.id
_entity.type
_entity.pdbx_description
1 polymer ?
#
loop_
_entity_poly.entity_id
_entity_poly.type
_entity_poly.pdbx_seq_one_letter_code
_entity_poly.pdbx_strand_id
1 'polypeptide(L)'
;MPALNFISKFKKAILNGDKPGTIRQQRKNPIKPGDTLYLFTGMRSAKCKKFDTKLCLKVYPIEVDFKNRQIIIDGIKLGPVSRESFATIDICGTENEFFKFFAYQNYQRPTVWIVWDKSTVEAADKYLIEKKQLINAN
;
A
#
# COMPACT_ATOMS: atom_id res chain seq x y z
N MET A 1 8.62 -8.22 15.62
CA MET A 1 9.12 -6.97 15.03
C MET A 1 8.86 -6.96 13.52
N PRO A 2 7.87 -6.19 13.03
CA PRO A 2 7.60 -6.10 11.60
C PRO A 2 8.70 -5.36 10.83
N ALA A 3 9.44 -6.10 9.99
CA ALA A 3 10.46 -5.54 9.11
C ALA A 3 9.99 -5.54 7.65
N LEU A 4 10.07 -4.38 6.99
CA LEU A 4 9.62 -4.18 5.61
C LEU A 4 10.81 -3.85 4.71
N ASN A 5 11.01 -4.67 3.67
CA ASN A 5 12.09 -4.46 2.69
C ASN A 5 11.57 -3.65 1.52
N PHE A 6 12.31 -2.62 1.12
CA PHE A 6 12.03 -1.81 -0.06
C PHE A 6 13.19 -1.91 -1.03
N ILE A 7 12.86 -1.85 -2.32
CA ILE A 7 13.84 -1.55 -3.36
C ILE A 7 14.26 -0.09 -3.23
N SER A 8 15.54 0.19 -3.51
CA SER A 8 16.16 1.48 -3.20
C SER A 8 15.45 2.69 -3.82
N LYS A 9 14.75 2.51 -4.96
CA LYS A 9 14.01 3.59 -5.64
C LYS A 9 12.93 4.24 -4.75
N PHE A 10 12.32 3.48 -3.83
CA PHE A 10 11.27 3.99 -2.96
C PHE A 10 11.78 4.73 -1.73
N LYS A 11 13.07 4.58 -1.40
CA LYS A 11 13.63 5.14 -0.16
C LYS A 11 13.44 6.66 -0.07
N LYS A 12 13.72 7.39 -1.16
CA LYS A 12 13.62 8.85 -1.19
C LYS A 12 12.16 9.30 -0.99
N ALA A 13 11.23 8.69 -1.73
CA ALA A 13 9.80 9.01 -1.63
C ALA A 13 9.22 8.71 -0.23
N ILE A 14 9.65 7.61 0.42
CA ILE A 14 9.19 7.29 1.78
C ILE A 14 9.71 8.33 2.79
N LEU A 15 10.97 8.73 2.67
CA LEU A 15 11.58 9.72 3.57
C LEU A 15 10.96 11.10 3.39
N ASN A 16 10.57 11.45 2.17
CA ASN A 16 9.91 12.72 1.85
C ASN A 16 8.42 12.75 2.22
N GLY A 17 7.80 11.59 2.47
CA GLY A 17 6.36 11.48 2.72
C GLY A 17 5.51 11.20 1.48
N ASP A 18 6.09 11.26 0.27
CA ASP A 18 5.42 11.00 -1.01
C ASP A 18 4.89 9.55 -1.12
N LYS A 19 5.48 8.60 -0.37
CA LYS A 19 5.01 7.21 -0.24
C LYS A 19 4.54 6.92 1.19
N PRO A 20 3.23 7.11 1.49
CA PRO A 20 2.62 7.01 2.81
C PRO A 20 2.31 5.59 3.29
N GLY A 21 2.51 4.59 2.44
CA GLY A 21 2.16 3.20 2.73
C GLY A 21 2.79 2.22 1.76
N THR A 22 2.45 0.95 1.88
CA THR A 22 2.90 -0.12 0.99
C THR A 22 1.89 -1.26 0.91
N ILE A 23 1.71 -1.80 -0.28
CA ILE A 23 1.02 -3.09 -0.45
C ILE A 23 1.96 -4.23 -0.07
N ARG A 24 1.45 -5.21 0.66
CA ARG A 24 2.16 -6.46 1.02
C ARG A 24 1.22 -7.64 0.96
N GLN A 25 1.77 -8.81 0.69
CA GLN A 25 1.06 -10.05 0.96
C GLN A 25 0.82 -10.20 2.46
N GLN A 26 -0.36 -10.70 2.82
CA GLN A 26 -0.66 -11.05 4.18
C GLN A 26 0.25 -12.19 4.63
N ARG A 27 0.83 -12.04 5.83
CA ARG A 27 1.71 -13.04 6.44
C ARG A 27 0.98 -13.79 7.54
N LYS A 28 1.50 -14.96 7.94
CA LYS A 28 1.02 -15.72 9.11
C LYS A 28 0.90 -14.85 10.37
N ASN A 29 1.88 -13.97 10.57
CA ASN A 29 1.85 -12.94 11.60
C ASN A 29 1.60 -11.59 10.91
N PRO A 30 0.33 -11.15 10.81
CA PRO A 30 -0.02 -9.92 10.11
C PRO A 30 0.45 -8.70 10.90
N ILE A 31 0.79 -7.64 10.15
CA ILE A 31 0.99 -6.29 10.69
C ILE A 31 -0.36 -5.76 11.13
N LYS A 32 -0.39 -5.06 12.27
CA LYS A 32 -1.58 -4.46 12.85
C LYS A 32 -1.38 -2.97 13.13
N PRO A 33 -2.46 -2.17 13.15
CA PRO A 33 -2.39 -0.81 13.68
C PRO A 33 -1.75 -0.78 15.07
N GLY A 34 -0.86 0.19 15.30
CA GLY A 34 -0.06 0.31 16.52
C GLY A 34 1.32 -0.36 16.43
N ASP A 35 1.57 -1.23 15.44
CA ASP A 35 2.89 -1.83 15.27
C ASP A 35 3.95 -0.81 14.84
N THR A 36 5.14 -0.89 15.45
CA THR A 36 6.34 -0.19 14.96
C THR A 36 6.93 -0.95 13.76
N LEU A 37 6.92 -0.30 12.60
CA LEU A 37 7.44 -0.81 11.33
C LEU A 37 8.90 -0.37 11.14
N TYR A 38 9.78 -1.32 10.89
CA TYR A 38 11.19 -1.05 10.65
C TYR A 38 11.47 -1.19 9.15
N LEU A 39 11.89 -0.09 8.50
CA LEU A 39 12.03 -0.04 7.05
C LEU A 39 13.49 -0.25 6.65
N PHE A 40 13.74 -1.19 5.75
CA PHE A 40 15.06 -1.59 5.29
C PHE A 40 15.16 -1.57 3.77
N THR A 41 16.37 -1.41 3.27
CA THR A 41 16.76 -1.76 1.89
C THR A 41 17.78 -2.89 1.91
N GLY A 42 17.77 -3.73 0.88
CA GLY A 42 18.80 -4.77 0.70
C GLY A 42 18.79 -5.87 1.76
N MET A 43 17.65 -6.17 2.38
CA MET A 43 17.54 -7.31 3.29
C MET A 43 18.05 -8.60 2.63
N ARG A 44 18.71 -9.46 3.42
CA ARG A 44 19.39 -10.70 2.97
C ARG A 44 20.61 -10.47 2.08
N SER A 45 21.12 -9.24 2.00
CA SER A 45 22.42 -8.92 1.40
C SER A 45 23.35 -8.24 2.39
N ALA A 46 24.65 -8.20 2.10
CA ALA A 46 25.63 -7.42 2.86
C ALA A 46 25.34 -5.90 2.84
N LYS A 47 24.51 -5.43 1.91
CA LYS A 47 24.08 -4.02 1.80
C LYS A 47 22.80 -3.73 2.60
N CYS A 48 22.40 -4.62 3.51
CA CYS A 48 21.22 -4.41 4.35
C CYS A 48 21.38 -3.15 5.21
N LYS A 49 20.42 -2.23 5.08
CA LYS A 49 20.43 -0.97 5.85
C LYS A 49 19.03 -0.61 6.30
N LYS A 50 18.83 -0.43 7.61
CA LYS A 50 17.65 0.26 8.15
C LYS A 50 17.75 1.71 7.75
N PHE A 51 16.69 2.28 7.20
CA PHE A 51 16.68 3.69 6.82
C PHE A 51 15.59 4.52 7.50
N ASP A 52 14.56 3.88 8.06
CA ASP A 52 13.49 4.61 8.75
C ASP A 52 12.72 3.69 9.72
N THR A 53 11.87 4.29 10.55
CA THR A 53 10.90 3.62 11.42
C THR A 53 9.57 4.36 11.36
N LYS A 54 8.47 3.64 11.18
CA LYS A 54 7.12 4.21 11.06
C LYS A 54 6.14 3.53 12.01
N LEU A 55 5.13 4.25 12.49
CA LEU A 55 4.00 3.64 13.20
C LEU A 55 2.96 3.17 12.18
N CYS A 56 2.53 1.92 12.25
CA CYS A 56 1.39 1.47 11.46
C CYS A 56 0.11 2.13 11.99
N LEU A 57 -0.53 2.95 11.16
CA LEU A 57 -1.78 3.62 11.53
C LEU A 57 -3.00 2.83 11.09
N LYS A 58 -2.92 2.19 9.92
CA LYS A 58 -4.05 1.45 9.35
C LYS A 58 -3.56 0.33 8.44
N VAL A 59 -4.38 -0.71 8.34
CA VAL A 59 -4.21 -1.84 7.41
C VAL A 59 -5.53 -2.06 6.70
N TYR A 60 -5.55 -1.87 5.38
CA TYR A 60 -6.73 -2.12 4.56
C TYR A 60 -6.59 -3.43 3.82
N PRO A 61 -7.64 -4.28 3.77
CA PRO A 61 -7.73 -5.33 2.76
C PRO A 61 -7.65 -4.70 1.38
N ILE A 62 -6.77 -5.22 0.52
CA ILE A 62 -6.66 -4.73 -0.86
C ILE A 62 -6.58 -5.91 -1.81
N GLU A 63 -7.31 -5.80 -2.92
CA GLU A 63 -7.19 -6.70 -4.05
C GLU A 63 -6.76 -5.91 -5.28
N VAL A 64 -5.75 -6.42 -5.97
CA VAL A 64 -5.34 -5.93 -7.28
C VAL A 64 -5.71 -7.01 -8.29
N ASP A 65 -6.58 -6.66 -9.24
CA ASP A 65 -6.91 -7.48 -10.41
C ASP A 65 -6.11 -6.96 -11.59
N PHE A 66 -5.07 -7.70 -11.96
CA PHE A 66 -4.17 -7.35 -13.06
C PHE A 66 -4.85 -7.49 -14.43
N LYS A 67 -5.74 -8.48 -14.59
CA LYS A 67 -6.38 -8.78 -15.86
C LYS A 67 -7.36 -7.67 -16.24
N ASN A 68 -8.16 -7.24 -15.28
CA ASN A 68 -9.18 -6.22 -15.49
C ASN A 68 -8.74 -4.81 -15.06
N ARG A 69 -7.47 -4.66 -14.61
CA ARG A 69 -6.90 -3.42 -14.07
C ARG A 69 -7.75 -2.79 -12.97
N GLN A 70 -8.16 -3.57 -11.99
CA GLN A 70 -9.00 -3.09 -10.88
C GLN A 70 -8.22 -3.06 -9.58
N ILE A 71 -8.55 -2.09 -8.74
CA ILE A 71 -8.08 -2.01 -7.36
C ILE A 71 -9.32 -1.95 -6.49
N ILE A 72 -9.42 -2.88 -5.54
CA ILE A 72 -10.52 -2.96 -4.59
C ILE A 72 -9.92 -2.79 -3.20
N ILE A 73 -10.34 -1.76 -2.48
CA ILE A 73 -9.88 -1.49 -1.11
C ILE A 73 -11.09 -1.65 -0.20
N ASP A 74 -10.98 -2.54 0.78
CA ASP A 74 -12.05 -2.80 1.75
C ASP A 74 -13.42 -3.05 1.09
N GLY A 75 -13.41 -3.86 0.02
CA GLY A 75 -14.59 -4.20 -0.79
C GLY A 75 -15.02 -3.12 -1.79
N ILE A 76 -14.43 -1.92 -1.76
CA ILE A 76 -14.79 -0.82 -2.65
C ILE A 76 -13.85 -0.76 -3.85
N LYS A 77 -14.42 -0.93 -5.04
CA LYS A 77 -13.70 -0.75 -6.29
C LYS A 77 -13.38 0.73 -6.52
N LEU A 78 -12.10 1.04 -6.69
CA LEU A 78 -11.67 2.40 -7.01
C LEU A 78 -12.11 2.78 -8.43
N GLY A 79 -12.64 4.01 -8.56
CA GLY A 79 -12.85 4.65 -9.85
C GLY A 79 -11.52 5.06 -10.53
N PRO A 80 -11.52 5.40 -11.83
CA PRO A 80 -10.29 5.67 -12.59
C PRO A 80 -9.38 6.73 -11.96
N VAL A 81 -9.95 7.86 -11.53
CA VAL A 81 -9.17 8.95 -10.90
C VAL A 81 -8.52 8.49 -9.60
N SER A 82 -9.29 7.88 -8.69
CA SER A 82 -8.79 7.36 -7.41
C SER A 82 -7.75 6.25 -7.61
N ARG A 83 -7.90 5.44 -8.66
CA ARG A 83 -6.97 4.38 -9.02
C ARG A 83 -5.62 4.94 -9.49
N GLU A 84 -5.61 5.97 -10.34
CA GLU A 84 -4.38 6.65 -10.75
C GLU A 84 -3.69 7.31 -9.55
N SER A 85 -4.43 8.07 -8.73
CA SER A 85 -3.88 8.68 -7.52
C SER A 85 -3.27 7.64 -6.58
N PHE A 86 -3.95 6.51 -6.38
CA PHE A 86 -3.44 5.42 -5.57
C PHE A 86 -2.16 4.79 -6.15
N ALA A 87 -2.11 4.57 -7.46
CA ALA A 87 -0.92 4.07 -8.15
C ALA A 87 0.28 5.01 -7.96
N THR A 88 0.08 6.32 -8.12
CA THR A 88 1.11 7.34 -7.87
C THR A 88 1.63 7.28 -6.44
N ILE A 89 0.75 7.14 -5.46
CA ILE A 89 1.11 7.11 -4.06
C ILE A 89 1.88 5.82 -3.69
N ASP A 90 1.50 4.66 -4.23
CA ASP A 90 2.16 3.40 -3.86
C ASP A 90 3.45 3.13 -4.66
N ILE A 91 3.48 3.31 -5.97
CA ILE A 91 4.70 3.01 -6.74
C ILE A 91 5.49 4.24 -7.18
N CYS A 92 5.06 5.44 -6.78
CA CYS A 92 5.66 6.71 -7.21
C CYS A 92 5.75 6.80 -8.74
N GLY A 93 4.66 6.43 -9.42
CA GLY A 93 4.59 6.35 -10.87
C GLY A 93 3.15 6.31 -11.39
N THR A 94 3.00 5.91 -12.63
CA THR A 94 1.71 5.84 -13.32
C THR A 94 0.92 4.58 -13.00
N GLU A 95 -0.39 4.57 -13.26
CA GLU A 95 -1.21 3.36 -13.15
C GLU A 95 -0.67 2.20 -14.01
N ASN A 96 -0.16 2.49 -15.21
CA ASN A 96 0.44 1.46 -16.07
C ASN A 96 1.68 0.82 -15.42
N GLU A 97 2.55 1.63 -14.80
CA GLU A 97 3.72 1.14 -14.09
C GLU A 97 3.32 0.35 -12.84
N PHE A 98 2.22 0.73 -12.18
CA PHE A 98 1.70 0.03 -11.01
C PHE A 98 1.33 -1.41 -11.36
N PHE A 99 0.47 -1.58 -12.37
CA PHE A 99 0.04 -2.92 -12.79
C PHE A 99 1.21 -3.76 -13.32
N LYS A 100 2.16 -3.16 -14.07
CA LYS A 100 3.38 -3.84 -14.51
C LYS A 100 4.24 -4.30 -13.33
N PHE A 101 4.45 -3.41 -12.34
CA PHE A 101 5.26 -3.71 -11.17
C PHE A 101 4.68 -4.88 -10.39
N PHE A 102 3.40 -4.84 -10.05
CA PHE A 102 2.78 -5.88 -9.24
C PHE A 102 2.53 -7.19 -10.00
N ALA A 103 2.33 -7.15 -11.33
CA ALA A 103 2.33 -8.35 -12.16
C ALA A 103 3.68 -9.09 -12.10
N TYR A 104 4.80 -8.35 -12.10
CA TYR A 104 6.14 -8.92 -11.98
C TYR A 104 6.44 -9.51 -10.59
N GLN A 105 5.89 -8.91 -9.53
CA GLN A 105 6.15 -9.36 -8.15
C GLN A 105 5.48 -10.71 -7.80
N ASN A 106 4.61 -11.25 -8.67
CA ASN A 106 3.90 -12.51 -8.48
C ASN A 106 3.22 -12.64 -7.10
N TYR A 107 2.56 -11.56 -6.64
CA TYR A 107 1.87 -11.56 -5.36
C TYR A 107 0.68 -12.50 -5.40
N GLN A 108 0.77 -13.57 -4.61
CA GLN A 108 -0.35 -14.40 -4.21
C GLN A 108 -1.24 -13.66 -3.22
N ARG A 109 -2.57 -13.79 -3.37
CA ARG A 109 -3.58 -13.27 -2.45
C ARG A 109 -3.58 -14.08 -1.14
N PRO A 110 -3.98 -13.49 0.00
CA PRO A 110 -4.49 -12.12 0.18
C PRO A 110 -3.40 -11.06 0.33
N THR A 111 -3.72 -9.82 -0.05
CA THR A 111 -2.86 -8.63 0.08
C THR A 111 -3.49 -7.57 0.98
N VAL A 112 -2.64 -6.79 1.62
CA VAL A 112 -3.01 -5.69 2.50
C VAL A 112 -2.26 -4.42 2.12
N TRP A 113 -2.92 -3.27 2.24
CA TRP A 113 -2.30 -1.97 2.14
C TRP A 113 -2.04 -1.43 3.55
N ILE A 114 -0.77 -1.31 3.90
CA ILE A 114 -0.31 -0.84 5.21
C ILE A 114 0.00 0.65 5.08
N VAL A 115 -0.61 1.48 5.92
CA VAL A 115 -0.49 2.94 5.86
C VAL A 115 0.06 3.47 7.18
N TRP A 116 1.00 4.41 7.07
CA TRP A 116 1.66 5.07 8.21
C TRP A 116 1.58 6.60 8.15
N ASP A 117 0.89 7.16 7.17
CA ASP A 117 0.61 8.58 7.07
C ASP A 117 -0.83 8.90 7.48
N LYS A 118 -1.00 9.94 8.30
CA LYS A 118 -2.31 10.31 8.86
C LYS A 118 -3.24 10.86 7.79
N SER A 119 -2.75 11.78 6.95
CA SER A 119 -3.59 12.42 5.92
C SER A 119 -4.12 11.42 4.89
N THR A 120 -3.31 10.42 4.58
CA THR A 120 -3.69 9.31 3.69
C THR A 120 -4.75 8.42 4.32
N VAL A 121 -4.67 8.15 5.62
CA VAL A 121 -5.72 7.39 6.34
C VAL A 121 -7.04 8.15 6.31
N GLU A 122 -7.03 9.44 6.62
CA GLU A 122 -8.23 10.29 6.63
C GLU A 122 -8.90 10.36 5.25
N ALA A 123 -8.11 10.57 4.20
CA ALA A 123 -8.60 10.61 2.82
C ALA A 123 -9.20 9.26 2.37
N ALA A 124 -8.53 8.14 2.70
CA ALA A 124 -9.01 6.80 2.37
C ALA A 124 -10.30 6.45 3.13
N ASP A 125 -10.34 6.68 4.44
CA ASP A 125 -11.52 6.41 5.26
C ASP A 125 -12.73 7.23 4.77
N LYS A 126 -12.54 8.53 4.46
CA LYS A 126 -13.59 9.38 3.88
C LYS A 126 -14.15 8.80 2.58
N TYR A 127 -13.26 8.45 1.63
CA TYR A 127 -13.68 7.89 0.35
C TYR A 127 -14.47 6.58 0.51
N LEU A 128 -14.00 5.68 1.37
CA LEU A 128 -14.62 4.38 1.58
C LEU A 128 -16.00 4.52 2.24
N ILE A 129 -16.16 5.43 3.20
CA ILE A 129 -17.44 5.71 3.86
C ILE A 129 -18.45 6.24 2.83
N GLU A 130 -18.08 7.26 2.05
CA GLU A 130 -18.96 7.86 1.04
C GLU A 130 -19.42 6.80 0.01
N LYS A 131 -18.51 5.93 -0.46
CA LYS A 131 -18.87 4.86 -1.41
C LYS A 131 -19.76 3.78 -0.82
N LYS A 132 -19.53 3.37 0.43
CA LYS A 132 -20.40 2.39 1.10
C LYS A 132 -21.82 2.91 1.29
N GLN A 133 -21.97 4.19 1.65
CA GLN A 133 -23.29 4.82 1.77
C GLN A 133 -24.04 4.83 0.44
N LEU A 134 -23.36 5.16 -0.66
CA LEU A 134 -23.96 5.15 -2.00
C LEU A 134 -24.39 3.75 -2.45
N ILE A 135 -23.65 2.70 -2.07
CA ILE A 135 -24.00 1.31 -2.40
C ILE A 135 -25.23 0.88 -1.61
N ASN A 136 -25.31 1.21 -0.32
CA ASN A 136 -26.44 0.81 0.54
C ASN A 136 -27.72 1.61 0.28
N ALA A 137 -27.64 2.73 -0.43
CA ALA A 137 -28.79 3.57 -0.79
C ALA A 137 -29.49 3.12 -2.08
N ASN A 138 -28.95 2.14 -2.81
CA ASN A 138 -29.50 1.55 -4.03
C ASN A 138 -29.90 0.08 -3.78
#